data_AF-A0A1G7J5R1-F1
#
_entry.id   AF-A0A1G7J5R1-F1
#
_cell.length_a   1.000
_cell.length_b   1.000
_cell.length_c   1.000
_cell.angle_alpha   90.00
_cell.angle_beta   90.00
_cell.angle_gamma   90.00
#
_symmetry.space_group_name_H-M   'P 1'
#
loop_
_entity.id
_entity.type
_entity.pdbx_description
1 polymer ?
#
loop_
_entity_poly.entity_id
_entity_poly.type
_entity_poly.pdbx_seq_one_letter_code
_entity_poly.pdbx_strand_id
1 'polypeptide(L)'
;MARETRLIDPLSEVTRKERKVLLGLSVLSIFIVGTDAVPTKISALGIEFGAMDQQVFVWLLAAVIAYFTITFIVYASSDYVAWKKEMLDEYLEGLKEYWSDVYEAPTSGNPYLDAIEHDRQIAFRKHRLIYRMTNPISVVRAFFEFLLPVLVGGATFYIVALQCELSTLLRHL
;
A
#
# COMPACT_ATOMS: atom_id res chain seq x y z
N MET A 1 22.71 -15.79 8.74
CA MET A 1 21.85 -15.04 9.70
C MET A 1 20.80 -14.27 8.89
N ALA A 2 19.64 -14.88 8.59
CA ALA A 2 18.57 -14.20 7.86
C ALA A 2 17.92 -13.16 8.77
N ARG A 3 18.30 -11.89 8.57
CA ARG A 3 17.82 -10.74 9.33
C ARG A 3 16.32 -10.55 9.11
N GLU A 4 15.67 -9.72 9.93
CA GLU A 4 14.23 -9.43 10.00
C GLU A 4 13.60 -8.82 8.73
N THR A 5 14.10 -9.14 7.54
CA THR A 5 13.75 -8.54 6.25
C THR A 5 12.29 -8.77 5.88
N ARG A 6 11.69 -9.88 6.34
CA ARG A 6 10.26 -10.18 6.13
C ARG A 6 9.29 -9.28 6.90
N LEU A 7 9.79 -8.52 7.88
CA LEU A 7 9.03 -7.49 8.61
C LEU A 7 9.35 -6.07 8.12
N ILE A 8 10.16 -5.93 7.08
CA ILE A 8 10.43 -4.61 6.49
C ILE A 8 9.13 -4.07 5.92
N ASP A 9 8.90 -2.80 6.26
CA ASP A 9 7.71 -2.10 5.84
C ASP A 9 7.69 -1.95 4.32
N PRO A 10 6.69 -2.52 3.62
CA PRO A 10 6.67 -2.49 2.16
C PRO A 10 6.33 -1.12 1.60
N LEU A 11 5.90 -0.16 2.44
CA LEU A 11 5.64 1.21 2.03
C LEU A 11 6.69 2.14 2.64
N SER A 12 7.25 2.99 1.79
CA SER A 12 8.03 4.14 2.22
C SER A 12 7.16 5.13 3.01
N GLU A 13 7.82 5.96 3.82
CA GLU A 13 7.15 7.05 4.55
C GLU A 13 6.39 8.00 3.62
N VAL A 14 6.86 8.17 2.37
CA VAL A 14 6.19 8.98 1.34
C VAL A 14 4.86 8.34 0.96
N THR A 15 4.87 7.07 0.55
CA THR A 15 3.65 6.34 0.14
C THR A 15 2.64 6.23 1.29
N ARG A 16 3.09 6.09 2.54
CA ARG A 16 2.18 6.08 3.70
C ARG A 16 1.50 7.44 3.92
N LYS A 17 2.20 8.55 3.69
CA LYS A 17 1.61 9.89 3.77
C LYS A 17 0.56 10.07 2.68
N GLU A 18 0.89 9.74 1.44
CA GLU A 18 -0.04 9.79 0.30
C GLU A 18 -1.29 8.93 0.57
N ARG A 19 -1.12 7.71 1.10
CA ARG A 19 -2.23 6.84 1.51
C ARG A 19 -3.19 7.52 2.50
N LYS A 20 -2.64 8.11 3.57
CA LYS A 20 -3.45 8.77 4.60
C LYS A 20 -4.19 9.98 4.03
N VAL A 21 -3.52 10.77 3.19
CA VAL A 21 -4.13 11.93 2.51
C VAL A 21 -5.26 11.46 1.58
N LEU A 22 -5.02 10.47 0.73
CA LEU A 22 -6.02 9.91 -0.18
C LEU A 22 -7.25 9.40 0.59
N LEU A 23 -7.05 8.60 1.65
CA LEU A 23 -8.15 8.06 2.45
C LEU A 23 -8.90 9.17 3.21
N GLY A 24 -8.17 10.12 3.79
CA GLY A 24 -8.77 11.25 4.51
C GLY A 24 -9.62 12.13 3.59
N LEU A 25 -9.09 12.47 2.42
CA LEU A 25 -9.84 13.21 1.39
C LEU A 25 -11.01 12.39 0.87
N SER A 26 -10.86 11.09 0.68
CA SER A 26 -11.93 10.21 0.20
C SER A 26 -13.13 10.22 1.17
N VAL A 27 -12.86 10.02 2.47
CA VAL A 27 -13.90 10.07 3.50
C VAL A 27 -14.57 11.44 3.56
N LEU A 28 -13.77 12.51 3.48
CA LEU A 28 -14.29 13.89 3.49
C LEU A 28 -15.17 14.16 2.27
N SER A 29 -14.74 13.76 1.07
CA SER A 29 -15.51 13.93 -0.17
C SER A 29 -16.82 13.14 -0.15
N ILE A 30 -16.79 11.88 0.30
CA ILE A 30 -18.01 11.07 0.47
C ILE A 30 -18.95 11.75 1.46
N PHE A 31 -18.43 12.26 2.58
CA PHE A 31 -19.25 12.95 3.57
C PHE A 31 -19.91 14.21 2.98
N ILE A 32 -19.14 15.07 2.31
CA ILE A 32 -19.64 16.31 1.69
C ILE A 32 -20.74 15.99 0.67
N VAL A 33 -20.48 15.07 -0.24
CA VAL A 33 -21.43 14.71 -1.31
C VAL A 33 -22.63 13.94 -0.77
N GLY A 34 -22.41 12.99 0.15
CA GLY A 34 -23.45 12.12 0.69
C GLY A 34 -24.40 12.83 1.65
N THR A 35 -24.00 13.94 2.26
CA THR A 35 -24.84 14.76 3.15
C THR A 35 -25.39 16.01 2.49
N ASP A 36 -25.11 16.22 1.20
CA ASP A 36 -25.39 17.46 0.48
C ASP A 36 -24.82 18.71 1.18
N ALA A 37 -23.71 18.53 1.91
CA ALA A 37 -23.02 19.59 2.64
C ALA A 37 -22.09 20.42 1.73
N VAL A 38 -22.45 20.58 0.46
CA VAL A 38 -21.69 21.44 -0.46
C VAL A 38 -21.84 22.89 0.00
N PRO A 39 -20.74 23.65 0.19
CA PRO A 39 -20.82 25.00 0.70
C PRO A 39 -21.72 25.90 -0.17
N THR A 40 -22.70 26.55 0.45
CA THR A 40 -23.57 27.54 -0.22
C THR A 40 -23.01 28.96 -0.10
N LYS A 41 -22.14 29.20 0.89
CA LYS A 41 -21.47 30.48 1.10
C LYS A 41 -20.18 30.29 1.89
N ILE A 42 -19.18 31.12 1.61
CA ILE A 42 -18.01 31.29 2.49
C ILE A 42 -18.13 32.67 3.13
N SER A 43 -18.74 32.71 4.31
CA SER A 43 -19.01 33.98 5.02
C SER A 43 -17.75 34.78 5.35
N ALA A 44 -16.59 34.11 5.51
CA ALA A 44 -15.31 34.77 5.72
C ALA A 44 -14.81 35.57 4.49
N LEU A 45 -15.27 35.22 3.29
CA LEU A 45 -14.89 35.86 2.03
C LEU A 45 -16.01 36.70 1.40
N GLY A 46 -17.24 36.64 1.97
CA GLY A 46 -18.41 37.31 1.40
C GLY A 46 -18.87 36.73 0.05
N ILE A 47 -18.45 35.50 -0.29
CA ILE A 47 -18.78 34.84 -1.56
C ILE A 47 -19.99 33.92 -1.34
N GLU A 48 -21.04 34.14 -2.12
CA GLU A 48 -22.18 33.23 -2.26
C GLU A 48 -21.95 32.30 -3.44
N PHE A 49 -22.15 31.00 -3.25
CA PHE A 49 -21.97 30.00 -4.30
C PHE A 49 -23.29 29.80 -5.02
N GLY A 50 -23.31 30.10 -6.32
CA GLY A 50 -24.41 29.68 -7.18
C GLY A 50 -24.37 28.17 -7.41
N ALA A 51 -25.46 27.63 -7.96
CA ALA A 51 -25.54 26.20 -8.31
C ALA A 51 -24.44 25.75 -9.31
N MET A 52 -23.92 26.68 -10.13
CA MET A 52 -22.80 26.42 -11.03
C MET A 52 -21.48 26.30 -10.25
N ASP A 53 -21.23 27.20 -9.29
CA ASP A 53 -20.01 27.20 -8.49
C ASP A 53 -19.92 25.95 -7.59
N GLN A 54 -21.06 25.53 -7.04
CA GLN A 54 -21.17 24.27 -6.28
C GLN A 54 -20.81 23.05 -7.13
N GLN A 55 -21.24 23.04 -8.39
CA GLN A 55 -20.91 21.95 -9.31
C GLN A 55 -19.42 21.93 -9.66
N VAL A 56 -18.84 23.11 -9.90
CA VAL A 56 -17.39 23.25 -10.12
C VAL A 56 -16.61 22.77 -8.89
N PHE A 57 -17.09 23.07 -7.68
CA PHE A 57 -16.50 22.59 -6.43
C PHE A 57 -16.48 21.06 -6.33
N VAL A 58 -17.59 20.39 -6.69
CA VAL A 58 -17.68 18.91 -6.70
C VAL A 58 -16.73 18.31 -7.76
N TRP A 59 -16.64 18.91 -8.94
CA TRP A 59 -15.66 18.51 -9.96
C TRP A 59 -14.21 18.68 -9.51
N LEU A 60 -13.92 19.76 -8.78
CA LEU A 60 -12.60 20.00 -8.21
C LEU A 60 -12.25 18.93 -7.18
N LEU A 61 -13.20 18.54 -6.31
CA LEU A 61 -13.01 17.40 -5.39
C LEU A 61 -12.71 16.12 -6.17
N ALA A 62 -13.47 15.80 -7.22
CA ALA A 62 -13.23 14.62 -8.05
C ALA A 62 -11.83 14.64 -8.67
N ALA A 63 -11.40 15.78 -9.23
CA ALA A 63 -10.07 15.95 -9.81
C ALA A 63 -8.94 15.78 -8.78
N VAL A 64 -9.11 16.31 -7.56
CA VAL A 64 -8.17 16.13 -6.45
C VAL A 64 -8.06 14.66 -6.05
N ILE A 65 -9.18 13.95 -5.91
CA ILE A 65 -9.18 12.51 -5.59
C ILE A 65 -8.51 11.70 -6.71
N ALA A 66 -8.79 12.02 -7.98
CA ALA A 66 -8.14 11.36 -9.11
C ALA A 66 -6.62 11.58 -9.09
N TYR A 67 -6.17 12.82 -8.85
CA TYR A 67 -4.76 13.16 -8.74
C TYR A 67 -4.06 12.36 -7.61
N PHE A 68 -4.63 12.34 -6.41
CA PHE A 68 -4.05 11.60 -5.29
C PHE A 68 -4.10 10.08 -5.49
N THR A 69 -5.12 9.57 -6.19
CA THR A 69 -5.21 8.14 -6.54
C THR A 69 -4.09 7.77 -7.51
N ILE A 70 -3.88 8.55 -8.57
CA ILE A 70 -2.80 8.31 -9.54
C ILE A 70 -1.43 8.45 -8.85
N THR A 71 -1.24 9.50 -8.06
CA THR A 71 0.00 9.73 -7.30
C THR A 71 0.31 8.56 -6.38
N PHE A 72 -0.70 8.09 -5.63
CA PHE A 72 -0.55 6.90 -4.79
C PHE A 72 -0.18 5.67 -5.61
N ILE A 73 -0.84 5.39 -6.74
CA ILE A 73 -0.51 4.25 -7.61
C ILE A 73 0.95 4.29 -8.07
N VAL A 74 1.45 5.47 -8.48
CA VAL A 74 2.83 5.63 -8.95
C VAL A 74 3.82 5.30 -7.84
N TYR A 75 3.68 5.93 -6.66
CA TYR A 75 4.59 5.68 -5.53
C TYR A 75 4.49 4.25 -5.00
N ALA A 76 3.27 3.74 -4.87
CA ALA A 76 3.04 2.41 -4.35
C ALA A 76 3.55 1.31 -5.31
N SER A 77 3.50 1.54 -6.63
CA SER A 77 4.12 0.64 -7.61
C SER A 77 5.64 0.61 -7.49
N SER A 78 6.27 1.77 -7.28
CA SER A 78 7.73 1.86 -7.06
C SER A 78 8.14 1.11 -5.79
N ASP A 79 7.43 1.33 -4.69
CA ASP A 79 7.69 0.66 -3.42
C ASP A 79 7.46 -0.86 -3.52
N TYR A 80 6.43 -1.29 -4.26
CA TYR A 80 6.18 -2.71 -4.51
C TYR A 80 7.34 -3.39 -5.25
N VAL A 81 7.91 -2.73 -6.28
CA VAL A 81 9.07 -3.26 -7.01
C VAL A 81 10.31 -3.32 -6.11
N ALA A 82 10.54 -2.28 -5.30
CA ALA A 82 11.66 -2.25 -4.35
C ALA A 82 11.54 -3.40 -3.33
N TRP A 83 10.35 -3.59 -2.77
CA TRP A 83 10.07 -4.69 -1.84
C TRP A 83 10.27 -6.07 -2.48
N LYS A 84 9.81 -6.26 -3.73
CA LYS A 84 10.02 -7.52 -4.47
C LYS A 84 11.49 -7.80 -4.75
N LYS A 85 12.27 -6.77 -5.05
CA LYS A 85 13.71 -6.90 -5.27
C LYS A 85 14.41 -7.33 -3.98
N GLU A 86 14.10 -6.70 -2.86
CA GLU A 86 14.69 -7.05 -1.56
C GLU A 86 14.40 -8.51 -1.16
N MET A 87 13.17 -8.99 -1.38
CA MET A 87 12.83 -10.40 -1.16
C MET A 87 13.60 -11.36 -2.07
N LEU A 88 13.86 -10.96 -3.32
CA LEU A 88 14.64 -11.76 -4.26
C LEU A 88 16.12 -11.79 -3.88
N ASP A 89 16.68 -10.64 -3.48
CA ASP A 89 18.07 -10.53 -3.05
C ASP A 89 18.32 -11.39 -1.80
N GLU A 90 17.41 -11.36 -0.81
CA GLU A 90 17.49 -12.24 0.37
C GLU A 90 17.43 -13.73 -0.01
N TYR A 91 16.58 -14.10 -0.97
CA TYR A 91 16.49 -15.48 -1.45
C TYR A 91 17.78 -15.92 -2.16
N LEU A 92 18.37 -15.04 -2.98
CA LEU A 92 19.62 -15.31 -3.69
C LEU A 92 20.82 -15.39 -2.73
N GLU A 93 20.88 -14.53 -1.72
CA GLU A 93 21.90 -14.59 -0.66
C GLU A 93 21.81 -15.90 0.13
N GLY A 94 20.60 -16.32 0.52
CA GLY A 94 20.39 -17.60 1.19
C GLY A 94 20.79 -18.80 0.33
N LEU A 95 20.54 -18.75 -0.98
CA LEU A 95 21.03 -19.74 -1.94
C LEU A 95 22.56 -19.73 -2.03
N LYS A 96 23.18 -18.55 -2.12
CA LYS A 96 24.64 -18.42 -2.20
C LYS A 96 25.33 -18.95 -0.95
N GLU A 97 24.80 -18.65 0.24
CA GLU A 97 25.27 -19.20 1.52
C GLU A 97 25.18 -20.73 1.50
N TYR A 98 24.02 -21.28 1.14
CA TYR A 98 23.82 -22.73 1.01
C TYR A 98 24.81 -23.40 0.04
N TRP A 99 25.01 -22.83 -1.15
CA TRP A 99 25.96 -23.37 -2.13
C TRP A 99 27.41 -23.22 -1.66
N SER A 100 27.76 -22.11 -1.01
CA SER A 100 29.09 -21.91 -0.42
C SER A 100 29.43 -23.01 0.57
N ASP A 101 28.50 -23.36 1.47
CA ASP A 101 28.70 -24.44 2.42
C ASP A 101 28.87 -25.80 1.74
N VAL A 102 28.08 -26.06 0.68
CA VAL A 102 28.16 -27.31 -0.08
C VAL A 102 29.49 -27.44 -0.85
N TYR A 103 30.04 -26.33 -1.35
CA TYR A 103 31.31 -26.32 -2.09
C TYR A 103 32.55 -26.26 -1.19
N GLU A 104 32.46 -25.62 -0.02
CA GLU A 104 33.57 -25.52 0.94
C GLU A 104 33.62 -26.68 1.94
N ALA A 105 32.58 -27.53 2.02
CA ALA A 105 32.59 -28.71 2.87
C ALA A 105 33.71 -29.69 2.46
N PRO A 106 34.75 -29.89 3.29
CA PRO A 106 35.75 -30.90 3.02
C PRO A 106 35.10 -32.28 3.15
N THR A 107 35.13 -33.09 2.10
CA THR A 107 34.78 -34.51 2.15
C THR A 107 35.76 -35.26 3.05
N SER A 108 35.55 -35.25 4.38
CA SER A 108 36.01 -36.30 5.30
C SER A 108 35.70 -35.98 6.78
N GLY A 109 34.81 -36.78 7.37
CA GLY A 109 34.94 -37.37 8.72
C GLY A 109 35.37 -36.53 9.92
N ASN A 110 35.11 -35.21 9.97
CA ASN A 110 35.46 -34.38 11.13
C ASN A 110 34.27 -34.24 12.11
N PRO A 111 34.37 -34.71 13.36
CA PRO A 111 33.31 -34.63 14.36
C PRO A 111 32.91 -33.19 14.76
N TYR A 112 33.75 -32.18 14.47
CA TYR A 112 33.37 -30.77 14.64
C TYR A 112 32.36 -30.30 13.58
N LEU A 113 32.38 -30.86 12.37
CA LEU A 113 31.40 -30.53 11.34
C LEU A 113 30.01 -31.08 11.71
N ASP A 114 29.93 -32.30 12.24
CA ASP A 114 28.66 -32.88 12.70
C ASP A 114 28.01 -32.07 13.82
N ALA A 115 28.82 -31.48 14.72
CA ALA A 115 28.30 -30.60 15.78
C ALA A 115 27.73 -29.28 15.23
N ILE A 116 28.41 -28.68 14.25
CA ILE A 116 27.94 -27.45 13.57
C ILE A 116 26.68 -27.74 12.76
N GLU A 117 26.63 -28.88 12.04
CA GLU A 117 25.48 -29.34 11.28
C GLU A 117 24.27 -29.57 12.21
N HIS A 118 24.50 -30.18 13.38
CA HIS A 118 23.47 -30.43 14.38
C HIS A 118 22.90 -29.13 14.98
N ASP A 119 23.75 -28.15 15.32
CA ASP A 119 23.30 -26.85 15.81
C ASP A 119 22.56 -26.06 14.73
N ARG A 120 23.01 -26.13 13.47
CA ARG A 120 22.29 -25.57 12.32
C ARG A 120 20.90 -26.17 12.19
N GLN A 121 20.78 -27.49 12.23
CA GLN A 121 19.49 -28.18 12.12
C GLN A 121 18.52 -27.80 13.24
N ILE A 122 19.01 -27.63 14.47
CA ILE A 122 18.18 -27.18 15.60
C ILE A 122 17.69 -25.74 15.38
N ALA A 123 18.56 -24.84 14.92
CA ALA A 123 18.19 -23.46 14.60
C ALA A 123 17.16 -23.40 13.46
N PHE A 124 17.34 -24.21 12.41
CA PHE A 124 16.37 -24.32 11.30
C PHE A 124 15.02 -24.85 11.76
N ARG A 125 14.97 -25.85 12.66
CA ARG A 125 13.72 -26.44 13.15
C ARG A 125 12.90 -25.44 13.97
N LYS A 126 13.58 -24.63 14.80
CA LYS A 126 12.94 -23.59 15.62
C LYS A 126 12.46 -22.39 14.79
N HIS A 127 13.15 -22.05 13.70
CA HIS A 127 12.73 -20.96 12.81
C HIS A 127 11.74 -21.37 11.70
N ARG A 128 11.57 -22.66 11.39
CA ARG A 128 10.65 -23.13 10.33
C ARG A 128 9.18 -22.73 10.55
N LEU A 129 8.71 -22.79 11.80
CA LEU A 129 7.34 -22.40 12.15
C LEU A 129 7.11 -20.89 12.00
N ILE A 130 8.09 -20.08 12.41
CA ILE A 130 8.07 -18.61 12.28
C ILE A 130 8.14 -18.20 10.80
N TYR A 131 8.96 -18.89 9.99
CA TYR A 131 9.06 -18.69 8.54
C TYR A 131 7.77 -19.03 7.78
N ARG A 132 6.99 -20.00 8.27
CA ARG A 132 5.74 -20.43 7.62
C ARG A 132 4.57 -19.47 7.90
N MET A 133 4.57 -18.78 9.04
CA MET A 133 3.53 -17.80 9.41
C MET A 133 3.78 -16.38 8.89
N THR A 134 5.03 -16.02 8.55
CA THR A 134 5.38 -14.66 8.08
C THR A 134 4.91 -14.38 6.64
N ASN A 135 4.89 -15.39 5.76
CA ASN A 135 4.42 -15.24 4.37
C ASN A 135 2.96 -14.80 4.23
N PRO A 136 1.95 -15.44 4.87
CA PRO A 136 0.56 -15.03 4.69
C PRO A 136 0.29 -13.63 5.24
N ILE A 137 0.88 -13.27 6.38
CA ILE A 137 0.71 -11.95 6.99
C ILE A 137 1.27 -10.86 6.08
N SER A 138 2.43 -11.09 5.48
CA SER A 138 3.04 -10.14 4.54
C SER A 138 2.21 -9.95 3.27
N VAL A 139 1.64 -11.03 2.72
CA VAL A 139 0.75 -10.95 1.54
C VAL A 139 -0.56 -10.22 1.85
N VAL A 140 -1.19 -10.53 2.97
CA VAL A 140 -2.41 -9.83 3.41
C VAL A 140 -2.12 -8.36 3.65
N ARG A 141 -1.04 -8.04 4.35
CA ARG A 141 -0.61 -6.65 4.57
C ARG A 141 -0.41 -5.93 3.24
N ALA A 142 0.36 -6.49 2.31
CA ALA A 142 0.56 -5.89 0.99
C ALA A 142 -0.79 -5.65 0.28
N PHE A 143 -1.68 -6.64 0.27
CA PHE A 143 -3.01 -6.46 -0.31
C PHE A 143 -3.77 -5.27 0.30
N PHE A 144 -3.83 -5.17 1.62
CA PHE A 144 -4.51 -4.06 2.30
C PHE A 144 -3.79 -2.72 2.12
N GLU A 145 -2.46 -2.70 2.07
CA GLU A 145 -1.72 -1.45 1.96
C GLU A 145 -1.70 -0.88 0.54
N PHE A 146 -1.80 -1.73 -0.49
CA PHE A 146 -1.78 -1.34 -1.90
C PHE A 146 -3.18 -1.28 -2.53
N LEU A 147 -4.03 -2.30 -2.33
CA LEU A 147 -5.29 -2.39 -3.05
C LEU A 147 -6.40 -1.54 -2.42
N LEU A 148 -6.53 -1.55 -1.09
CA LEU A 148 -7.62 -0.86 -0.41
C LEU A 148 -7.64 0.65 -0.73
N PRO A 149 -6.52 1.40 -0.70
CA PRO A 149 -6.55 2.83 -1.01
C PRO A 149 -6.96 3.12 -2.46
N VAL A 150 -6.55 2.27 -3.41
CA VAL A 150 -6.94 2.40 -4.82
C VAL A 150 -8.43 2.14 -5.00
N LEU A 151 -8.97 1.10 -4.36
CA LEU A 151 -10.40 0.81 -4.41
C LEU A 151 -11.23 1.93 -3.78
N VAL A 152 -10.82 2.44 -2.63
CA VAL A 152 -11.52 3.54 -1.94
C VAL A 152 -11.43 4.83 -2.76
N GLY A 153 -10.25 5.18 -3.29
CA GLY A 153 -10.06 6.36 -4.13
C GLY A 153 -10.89 6.30 -5.41
N GLY A 154 -10.86 5.15 -6.10
CA GLY A 154 -11.66 4.91 -7.31
C GLY A 154 -13.16 4.93 -7.06
N ALA A 155 -13.63 4.27 -5.99
CA ALA A 155 -15.04 4.30 -5.60
C ALA A 155 -15.50 5.71 -5.23
N THR A 156 -14.68 6.46 -4.51
CA THR A 156 -14.98 7.85 -4.15
C THR A 156 -15.08 8.73 -5.39
N PHE A 157 -14.12 8.63 -6.30
CA PHE A 157 -14.16 9.35 -7.57
C PHE A 157 -15.46 9.04 -8.34
N TYR A 158 -15.83 7.76 -8.44
CA TYR A 158 -17.05 7.34 -9.12
C TYR A 158 -18.31 7.94 -8.48
N ILE A 159 -18.43 7.89 -7.15
CA ILE A 159 -19.58 8.46 -6.42
C ILE A 159 -19.69 9.97 -6.65
N VAL A 160 -18.57 10.68 -6.52
CA VAL A 160 -18.53 12.15 -6.69
C VAL A 160 -18.87 12.54 -8.14
N ALA A 161 -18.35 11.82 -9.13
CA ALA A 161 -18.64 12.05 -10.54
C ALA A 161 -20.12 11.78 -10.88
N LEU A 162 -20.69 10.69 -10.36
CA LEU A 162 -22.08 10.32 -10.61
C LEU A 162 -23.07 11.33 -10.02
N GLN A 163 -22.80 11.85 -8.81
CA GLN A 163 -23.60 12.92 -8.23
C GLN A 163 -23.62 14.16 -9.14
N CYS A 164 -22.48 14.47 -9.75
CA CYS A 164 -22.36 15.62 -10.63
C CYS A 164 -23.24 15.48 -11.89
N GLU A 165 -23.22 14.31 -12.52
CA GLU A 165 -24.07 14.01 -13.69
C GLU A 165 -25.57 14.07 -13.33
N LEU A 166 -25.96 13.48 -12.19
CA LEU A 166 -27.34 13.51 -11.71
C LEU A 166 -27.82 14.96 -11.46
N SER A 167 -26.97 15.80 -10.87
CA SER A 167 -27.27 17.21 -10.61
C SER A 167 -27.41 18.04 -11.90
N THR A 168 -26.79 17.58 -12.99
CA THR A 168 -26.87 18.24 -14.30
C THR A 168 -28.16 17.83 -15.01
N LEU A 169 -28.51 16.55 -14.97
CA LEU A 169 -29.74 16.03 -15.57
C LEU A 169 -31.00 16.61 -14.93
N LEU A 170 -31.04 16.71 -13.59
CA LEU A 170 -32.17 17.32 -12.87
C LEU A 170 -32.38 18.81 -13.18
N ARG A 171 -31.36 19.53 -13.67
CA ARG A 171 -31.50 20.94 -14.06
C ARG A 171 -32.10 21.14 -15.45
N HIS A 172 -32.15 20.08 -16.27
CA HIS A 172 -32.69 20.13 -17.63
C HIS A 172 -34.12 19.58 -17.75
N LEU A 173 -34.68 19.04 -16.66
CA LEU A 173 -36.08 18.62 -16.54
C LEU A 173 -36.91 19.71 -15.87
#